data_AF-A0A2S6U900-F1
#
_entry.id   AF-A0A2S6U900-F1
#
_cell.length_a   1.000
_cell.length_b   1.000
_cell.length_c   1.000
_cell.angle_alpha   90.00
_cell.angle_beta   90.00
_cell.angle_gamma   90.00
#
_symmetry.space_group_name_H-M   'P 1'
#
loop_
_entity.id
_entity.type
_entity.pdbx_description
1 polymer ?
#
loop_
_entity_poly.entity_id
_entity_poly.type
_entity_poly.pdbx_seq_one_letter_code
_entity_poly.pdbx_strand_id
1 'polypeptide(L)'
;MVDDAEKARAADPQFLRDLRGLAQGSDRPWRIQLLNDDFGDGDFTRNPSWTVTAGKYWVENGRGLRSAVKAEAAAPQQRQLSGKEAVGAIFGQILQQALDPEGRSSGGQAGGGTSGTVINPTATQTRLTMTNAFAMEVEFSSWAAQGRLEIGPYQGVPRGGDRAPGYTLAYTPGGGLELLRVSQRGTSAIDRAQVPVNLEDKKFHQLEWTRRMDGAMRIAIDGREILAATDMGFQGDFDGLRMVNRGGDYIFKRFTVYGTN
;
A
#
# COMPACT_ATOMS: atom_id res chain seq x y z
N MET A 1 24.07 34.43 14.51
CA MET A 1 23.39 35.46 13.69
C MET A 1 22.42 34.77 12.73
N VAL A 2 21.49 33.99 13.28
CA VAL A 2 20.34 33.39 12.57
C VAL A 2 19.03 33.85 13.23
N ASP A 3 19.12 34.48 14.41
CA ASP A 3 17.95 34.84 15.21
C ASP A 3 17.32 36.20 14.85
N ASP A 4 17.85 36.93 13.86
CA ASP A 4 17.34 38.24 13.43
C ASP A 4 16.66 38.26 12.04
N ALA A 5 16.53 37.11 11.37
CA ALA A 5 15.86 37.03 10.06
C ALA A 5 14.39 36.57 10.13
N GLU A 6 13.87 36.20 11.31
CA GLU A 6 12.48 35.74 11.48
C GLU A 6 11.45 36.88 11.62
N LYS A 7 11.88 38.15 11.64
CA LYS A 7 10.99 39.32 11.85
C LYS A 7 10.55 40.07 10.60
N ALA A 8 10.95 39.67 9.41
CA ALA A 8 10.48 40.29 8.16
C ALA A 8 9.67 39.27 7.34
N ARG A 9 8.35 39.42 7.33
CA ARG A 9 7.40 38.72 6.44
C ARG A 9 7.73 38.97 4.96
N ALA A 10 8.70 38.26 4.38
CA ALA A 10 9.02 38.37 2.96
C ALA A 10 9.66 37.11 2.37
N ALA A 11 9.18 35.92 2.74
CA ALA A 11 9.44 34.72 1.96
C ALA A 11 8.10 34.07 1.60
N ASP A 12 7.83 33.99 0.30
CA ASP A 12 6.69 33.27 -0.25
C ASP A 12 6.72 31.81 0.27
N PRO A 13 5.62 31.27 0.83
CA PRO A 13 5.54 29.86 1.21
C PRO A 13 5.96 28.89 0.09
N GLN A 14 5.75 29.25 -1.17
CA GLN A 14 6.24 28.49 -2.33
C GLN A 14 7.76 28.55 -2.44
N PHE A 15 8.36 29.73 -2.28
CA PHE A 15 9.81 29.91 -2.27
C PHE A 15 10.49 29.13 -1.13
N LEU A 16 9.88 29.07 0.05
CA LEU A 16 10.39 28.24 1.16
C LEU A 16 10.23 26.73 0.91
N ARG A 17 9.20 26.30 0.16
CA ARG A 17 9.06 24.92 -0.32
C ARG A 17 10.12 24.59 -1.37
N ASP A 18 10.34 25.49 -2.32
CA ASP A 18 11.32 25.34 -3.39
C ASP A 18 12.75 25.35 -2.83
N LEU A 19 13.04 26.22 -1.85
CA LEU A 19 14.33 26.25 -1.14
C LEU A 19 14.56 24.97 -0.33
N ARG A 20 13.50 24.41 0.28
CA ARG A 20 13.57 23.12 1.00
C ARG A 20 13.74 21.95 0.02
N GLY A 21 13.10 22.00 -1.14
CA GLY A 21 13.30 21.07 -2.25
C GLY A 21 14.72 21.12 -2.83
N LEU A 22 15.29 22.32 -2.96
CA LEU A 22 16.67 22.55 -3.42
C LEU A 22 17.71 22.11 -2.39
N ALA A 23 17.50 22.41 -1.10
CA ALA A 23 18.38 21.96 -0.02
C ALA A 23 18.36 20.43 0.17
N GLN A 24 17.24 19.77 -0.12
CA GLN A 24 17.14 18.31 -0.18
C GLN A 24 17.77 17.71 -1.45
N GLY A 25 17.87 18.47 -2.54
CA GLY A 25 18.44 18.02 -3.82
C GLY A 25 19.90 17.60 -3.76
N SER A 26 20.65 18.08 -2.77
CA SER A 26 22.05 17.68 -2.53
C SER A 26 22.21 16.25 -1.98
N ASP A 27 21.13 15.59 -1.56
CA ASP A 27 21.16 14.31 -0.84
C ASP A 27 20.15 13.26 -1.38
N ARG A 28 19.66 13.46 -2.62
CA ARG A 28 18.77 12.51 -3.34
C ARG A 28 19.60 11.64 -4.30
N PRO A 29 19.88 10.36 -3.97
CA PRO A 29 20.66 9.48 -4.83
C PRO A 29 19.87 8.99 -6.07
N TRP A 30 18.54 9.04 -6.04
CA TRP A 30 17.67 8.52 -7.09
C TRP A 30 17.52 9.54 -8.23
N ARG A 31 18.31 9.40 -9.29
CA ARG A 31 18.40 10.37 -10.40
C ARG A 31 17.87 9.84 -11.73
N ILE A 32 17.56 8.55 -11.81
CA ILE A 32 17.13 7.90 -13.05
C ILE A 32 15.65 7.63 -12.96
N GLN A 33 14.86 8.23 -13.84
CA GLN A 33 13.44 7.91 -13.94
C GLN A 33 13.30 6.52 -14.58
N LEU A 34 12.81 5.56 -13.80
CA LEU A 34 12.59 4.19 -14.22
C LEU A 34 11.19 3.99 -14.78
N LEU A 35 10.20 4.69 -14.21
CA LEU A 35 8.79 4.61 -14.62
C LEU A 35 8.12 5.98 -14.48
N ASN A 36 7.27 6.30 -15.45
CA ASN A 36 6.29 7.38 -15.36
C ASN A 36 5.04 6.92 -16.12
N ASP A 37 3.89 6.93 -15.46
CA ASP A 37 2.60 6.59 -16.04
C ASP A 37 1.53 7.47 -15.42
N ASP A 38 0.77 8.18 -16.25
CA ASP A 38 -0.37 8.99 -15.82
C ASP A 38 -1.72 8.47 -16.35
N PHE A 39 -1.71 7.32 -17.03
CA PHE A 39 -2.88 6.66 -17.63
C PHE A 39 -3.70 7.57 -18.56
N GLY A 40 -3.13 8.67 -19.05
CA GLY A 40 -3.82 9.65 -19.88
C GLY A 40 -4.21 9.12 -21.26
N ASP A 41 -3.56 8.04 -21.71
CA ASP A 41 -3.84 7.35 -22.97
C ASP A 41 -5.02 6.37 -22.90
N GLY A 42 -5.55 6.12 -21.70
CA GLY A 42 -6.67 5.20 -21.48
C GLY A 42 -6.29 3.70 -21.49
N ASP A 43 -5.00 3.36 -21.57
CA ASP A 43 -4.55 1.98 -21.73
C ASP A 43 -3.35 1.64 -20.82
N PHE A 44 -3.67 1.18 -19.61
CA PHE A 44 -2.65 0.73 -18.65
C PHE A 44 -1.86 -0.50 -19.12
N THR A 45 -2.20 -1.16 -20.23
CA THR A 45 -1.50 -2.37 -20.68
C THR A 45 -0.27 -2.06 -21.53
N ARG A 46 -0.01 -0.79 -21.86
CA ARG A 46 1.11 -0.37 -22.70
C ARG A 46 1.79 0.89 -22.13
N ASN A 47 3.11 0.93 -22.23
CA ASN A 47 3.96 2.11 -21.98
C ASN A 47 3.70 2.90 -20.69
N PRO A 48 3.96 2.33 -19.49
CA PRO A 48 4.41 0.97 -19.19
C PRO A 48 3.28 -0.06 -19.16
N SER A 49 3.63 -1.35 -19.26
CA SER A 49 2.62 -2.43 -19.24
C SER A 49 2.31 -2.89 -17.83
N TRP A 50 1.08 -2.63 -17.36
CA TRP A 50 0.54 -3.21 -16.14
C TRP A 50 -0.22 -4.49 -16.45
N THR A 51 0.07 -5.54 -15.69
CA THR A 51 -0.55 -6.86 -15.77
C THR A 51 -1.46 -7.08 -14.57
N VAL A 52 -2.75 -7.30 -14.82
CA VAL A 52 -3.71 -7.70 -13.80
C VAL A 52 -3.47 -9.17 -13.44
N THR A 53 -3.25 -9.45 -12.15
CA THR A 53 -3.08 -10.82 -11.62
C THR A 53 -4.26 -11.32 -10.80
N ALA A 54 -5.19 -10.43 -10.43
CA ALA A 54 -6.48 -10.79 -9.83
C ALA A 54 -7.53 -9.70 -10.05
N GLY A 55 -8.79 -10.10 -10.18
CA GLY A 55 -9.92 -9.17 -10.27
C GLY A 55 -9.88 -8.31 -11.54
N LYS A 56 -10.26 -7.03 -11.40
CA LYS A 56 -10.40 -6.09 -12.52
C LYS A 56 -9.84 -4.71 -12.18
N TYR A 57 -9.15 -4.13 -13.15
CA TYR A 57 -8.77 -2.73 -13.21
C TYR A 57 -9.28 -2.12 -14.53
N TRP A 58 -9.51 -0.82 -14.55
CA TRP A 58 -9.87 -0.06 -15.76
C TRP A 58 -9.34 1.36 -15.66
N VAL A 59 -9.06 2.01 -16.80
CA VAL A 59 -8.81 3.45 -16.78
C VAL A 59 -10.15 4.19 -16.75
N GLU A 60 -10.35 5.00 -15.73
CA GLU A 60 -11.48 5.93 -15.61
C GLU A 60 -11.10 7.23 -16.33
N ASN A 61 -11.86 7.60 -17.36
CA ASN A 61 -11.52 8.72 -18.24
C ASN A 61 -11.28 10.02 -17.45
N GLY A 62 -10.13 10.65 -17.67
CA GLY A 62 -9.72 11.89 -17.00
C GLY A 62 -9.41 11.75 -15.50
N ARG A 63 -9.34 10.52 -14.97
CA ARG A 63 -9.05 10.27 -13.54
C ARG A 63 -7.88 9.34 -13.30
N GLY A 64 -7.75 8.27 -14.08
CA GLY A 64 -6.64 7.32 -13.99
C GLY A 64 -7.06 5.87 -13.77
N LEU A 65 -6.11 5.03 -13.41
CA LEU A 65 -6.31 3.60 -13.20
C LEU A 65 -7.13 3.33 -11.94
N ARG A 66 -8.27 2.65 -12.07
CA ARG A 66 -9.22 2.42 -10.99
C ARG A 66 -9.39 0.94 -10.68
N SER A 67 -9.61 0.65 -9.40
CA SER A 67 -10.11 -0.63 -8.91
C SER A 67 -11.13 -0.39 -7.81
N ALA A 68 -12.29 -1.07 -7.91
CA ALA A 68 -13.30 -1.08 -6.87
C ALA A 68 -13.71 -2.51 -6.50
N VAL A 69 -13.64 -2.82 -5.21
CA VAL A 69 -13.98 -4.11 -4.62
C VAL A 69 -15.00 -3.87 -3.52
N LYS A 70 -16.18 -4.46 -3.66
CA LYS A 70 -17.19 -4.46 -2.61
C LYS A 70 -17.04 -5.74 -1.79
N ALA A 71 -17.29 -5.60 -0.49
CA ALA A 71 -17.51 -6.74 0.39
C ALA A 71 -18.81 -7.43 -0.02
N GLU A 72 -18.74 -8.70 -0.43
CA GLU A 72 -19.91 -9.51 -0.73
C GLU A 72 -20.21 -10.41 0.47
N ALA A 73 -21.49 -10.54 0.83
CA ALA A 73 -21.89 -11.54 1.81
C ALA A 73 -21.56 -12.92 1.23
N ALA A 74 -20.88 -13.80 2.00
CA ALA A 74 -20.76 -15.19 1.57
C ALA A 74 -22.16 -15.72 1.28
N ALA A 75 -22.36 -16.22 0.06
CA ALA A 75 -23.50 -17.06 -0.21
C ALA A 75 -23.46 -18.22 0.79
N PRO A 76 -24.60 -18.60 1.42
CA PRO A 76 -24.65 -19.77 2.27
C PRO A 76 -24.34 -20.99 1.41
N GLN A 77 -23.07 -21.39 1.38
CA GLN A 77 -22.69 -22.71 0.89
C GLN A 77 -23.26 -23.69 1.91
N GLN A 78 -24.37 -24.35 1.55
CA GLN A 78 -24.74 -25.64 2.13
C GLN A 78 -23.62 -26.64 1.77
N ARG A 79 -22.48 -26.56 2.47
CA ARG A 79 -21.53 -27.64 2.51
C ARG A 79 -22.17 -28.72 3.37
N GLN A 80 -22.72 -29.75 2.72
CA GLN A 80 -22.83 -31.06 3.33
C GLN A 80 -21.41 -31.53 3.64
N LEU A 81 -20.96 -31.20 4.86
CA LEU A 81 -19.67 -31.65 5.39
C LEU A 81 -19.78 -33.16 5.62
N SER A 82 -19.07 -33.95 4.82
CA SER A 82 -18.79 -35.34 5.17
C SER A 82 -17.82 -35.33 6.35
N GLY A 83 -18.09 -36.15 7.37
CA GLY A 83 -17.56 -36.05 8.75
C GLY A 83 -16.03 -36.09 8.94
N LYS A 84 -15.22 -36.07 7.88
CA LYS A 84 -13.76 -35.92 7.93
C LYS A 84 -13.25 -34.48 7.81
N GLU A 85 -14.05 -33.54 7.29
CA GLU A 85 -13.63 -32.14 7.09
C GLU A 85 -13.82 -31.25 8.32
N ALA A 86 -14.56 -31.73 9.33
CA ALA A 86 -14.81 -31.01 10.57
C ALA A 86 -13.55 -30.78 11.43
N VAL A 87 -12.51 -31.62 11.27
CA VAL A 87 -11.27 -31.50 12.06
C VAL A 87 -10.39 -30.33 11.58
N GLY A 88 -10.43 -29.99 10.30
CA GLY A 88 -9.64 -28.87 9.75
C GLY A 88 -10.20 -27.49 10.12
N ALA A 89 -11.52 -27.36 10.25
CA ALA A 89 -12.17 -26.10 10.62
C ALA A 89 -11.92 -25.69 12.07
N ILE A 90 -11.74 -26.67 12.97
CA ILE A 90 -11.45 -26.45 14.39
C ILE A 90 -10.05 -25.83 14.57
N PHE A 91 -9.08 -26.20 13.74
CA PHE A 91 -7.73 -25.63 13.81
C PHE A 91 -7.65 -24.15 13.37
N GLY A 92 -8.55 -23.70 12.50
CA GLY A 92 -8.64 -22.28 12.10
C GLY A 92 -9.21 -21.38 13.21
N GLN A 93 -10.08 -21.91 14.07
CA GLN A 93 -10.70 -21.17 15.17
C GLN A 93 -9.77 -21.04 16.39
N ILE A 94 -8.94 -22.06 16.66
CA ILE A 94 -7.99 -22.02 17.78
C ILE A 94 -6.87 -21.00 17.54
N LEU A 95 -6.44 -20.77 16.29
CA LEU A 95 -5.42 -19.76 15.97
C LEU A 95 -5.94 -18.32 16.14
N GLN A 96 -7.24 -18.09 15.97
CA GLN A 96 -7.86 -16.78 16.23
C GLN A 96 -7.96 -16.50 17.74
N GLN A 97 -8.11 -17.53 18.56
CA GLN A 97 -8.25 -17.44 20.02
C GLN A 97 -6.92 -17.26 20.76
N ALA A 98 -5.79 -17.58 20.12
CA ALA A 98 -4.45 -17.31 20.64
C ALA A 98 -3.98 -15.86 20.41
N LEU A 99 -4.76 -15.06 19.68
CA LEU A 99 -4.45 -13.66 19.37
C LEU A 99 -5.14 -12.65 20.31
N ASP A 100 -6.04 -13.11 21.21
CA ASP A 100 -6.72 -12.29 22.22
C ASP A 100 -6.45 -12.85 23.65
N PRO A 101 -5.41 -12.37 24.36
CA PRO A 101 -5.07 -12.88 25.70
C PRO A 101 -5.92 -12.32 26.85
N GLU A 102 -6.83 -11.37 26.59
CA GLU A 102 -7.63 -10.76 27.65
C GLU A 102 -9.04 -11.35 27.70
N GLY A 103 -9.16 -12.44 28.45
CA GLY A 103 -10.40 -13.17 28.65
C GLY A 103 -11.49 -12.34 29.37
N ARG A 104 -12.70 -12.36 28.79
CA ARG A 104 -13.94 -12.42 29.55
C ARG A 104 -14.92 -13.38 28.88
N SER A 105 -15.03 -14.55 29.49
CA SER A 105 -16.02 -15.58 29.20
C SER A 105 -17.42 -15.09 29.60
N SER A 106 -18.39 -15.16 28.69
CA SER A 106 -19.77 -15.46 29.05
C SER A 106 -20.29 -16.56 28.14
N GLY A 107 -20.67 -17.68 28.75
CA GLY A 107 -21.31 -18.79 28.07
C GLY A 107 -22.74 -18.42 27.68
N GLY A 108 -23.11 -18.75 26.45
CA GLY A 108 -24.44 -18.55 25.91
C GLY A 108 -24.54 -19.15 24.51
N GLN A 109 -25.04 -20.37 24.45
CA GLN A 109 -25.20 -21.21 23.27
C GLN A 109 -26.34 -20.69 22.37
N ALA A 110 -26.02 -20.24 21.15
CA ALA A 110 -26.95 -20.26 20.01
C ALA A 110 -26.16 -20.11 18.70
N GLY A 111 -26.36 -21.05 17.78
CA GLY A 111 -25.74 -21.03 16.46
C GLY A 111 -26.13 -19.78 15.67
N GLY A 112 -25.18 -18.87 15.50
CA GLY A 112 -25.20 -17.85 14.47
C GLY A 112 -24.12 -18.22 13.47
N GLY A 113 -24.51 -18.71 12.29
CA GLY A 113 -23.59 -18.76 11.17
C GLY A 113 -23.11 -17.34 10.92
N THR A 114 -21.83 -17.06 11.20
CA THR A 114 -21.18 -15.85 10.70
C THR A 114 -21.20 -15.99 9.19
N SER A 115 -22.15 -15.32 8.54
CA SER A 115 -22.08 -15.03 7.11
C SER A 115 -20.77 -14.28 6.90
N GLY A 116 -19.70 -15.03 6.63
CA GLY A 116 -18.38 -14.46 6.43
C GLY A 116 -18.44 -13.58 5.21
N THR A 117 -18.18 -12.30 5.35
CA THR A 117 -17.99 -11.45 4.17
C THR A 117 -16.78 -11.96 3.41
N VAL A 118 -16.96 -12.33 2.14
CA VAL A 118 -15.84 -12.70 1.26
C VAL A 118 -15.41 -11.44 0.52
N ILE A 119 -14.12 -11.11 0.64
CA ILE A 119 -13.51 -10.02 -0.11
C ILE A 119 -12.59 -10.66 -1.15
N ASN A 120 -12.97 -10.55 -2.42
CA ASN A 120 -12.11 -10.96 -3.52
C ASN A 120 -11.18 -9.80 -3.89
N PRO A 121 -9.87 -9.89 -3.62
CA PRO A 121 -8.97 -8.79 -3.92
C PRO A 121 -8.80 -8.62 -5.43
N THR A 122 -8.49 -7.40 -5.84
CA THR A 122 -7.88 -7.16 -7.16
C THR A 122 -6.39 -6.92 -6.99
N ALA A 123 -5.60 -7.32 -7.97
CA ALA A 123 -4.16 -7.07 -7.98
C ALA A 123 -3.67 -6.77 -9.39
N THR A 124 -2.77 -5.81 -9.49
CA THR A 124 -2.06 -5.47 -10.72
C THR A 124 -0.60 -5.17 -10.41
N GLN A 125 0.25 -5.32 -11.41
CA GLN A 125 1.69 -5.12 -11.26
C GLN A 125 2.33 -4.65 -12.56
N THR A 126 3.44 -3.94 -12.43
CA THR A 126 4.31 -3.58 -13.54
C THR A 126 5.71 -4.09 -13.28
N ARG A 127 6.33 -4.68 -14.29
CA ARG A 127 7.72 -5.13 -14.19
C ARG A 127 8.63 -3.93 -14.33
N LEU A 128 9.53 -3.77 -13.39
CA LEU A 128 10.47 -2.67 -13.35
C LEU A 128 11.69 -3.10 -12.55
N THR A 129 12.85 -3.18 -13.18
CA THR A 129 14.10 -3.40 -12.44
C THR A 129 14.39 -2.15 -11.63
N MET A 130 14.19 -2.24 -10.32
CA MET A 130 14.40 -1.14 -9.39
C MET A 130 15.55 -1.50 -8.45
N THR A 131 16.58 -0.67 -8.42
CA THR A 131 17.66 -0.80 -7.46
C THR A 131 17.13 -0.81 -6.03
N ASN A 132 17.85 -1.44 -5.11
CA ASN A 132 17.45 -1.46 -3.70
C ASN A 132 17.44 -0.06 -3.05
N ALA A 133 17.96 0.98 -3.71
CA ALA A 133 17.63 2.36 -3.42
C ALA A 133 16.67 2.91 -4.47
N PHE A 134 15.50 3.40 -4.04
CA PHE A 134 14.51 4.01 -4.92
C PHE A 134 13.79 5.22 -4.29
N ALA A 135 13.15 6.03 -5.14
CA ALA A 135 12.08 6.92 -4.75
C ALA A 135 10.84 6.61 -5.61
N MET A 136 9.68 6.58 -4.99
CA MET A 136 8.39 6.35 -5.64
C MET A 136 7.44 7.47 -5.24
N GLU A 137 6.75 8.01 -6.25
CA GLU A 137 5.70 8.99 -6.09
C GLU A 137 4.42 8.42 -6.69
N VAL A 138 3.33 8.47 -5.93
CA VAL A 138 2.02 7.96 -6.35
C VAL A 138 0.97 9.01 -6.05
N GLU A 139 0.23 9.44 -7.07
CA GLU A 139 -0.96 10.26 -6.89
C GLU A 139 -2.19 9.35 -6.89
N PHE A 140 -2.92 9.29 -5.78
CA PHE A 140 -4.09 8.39 -5.67
C PHE A 140 -5.22 8.98 -4.84
N SER A 141 -6.42 8.42 -4.99
CA SER A 141 -7.64 8.83 -4.31
C SER A 141 -8.35 7.62 -3.70
N SER A 142 -8.85 7.76 -2.48
CA SER A 142 -9.68 6.76 -1.80
C SER A 142 -11.15 7.19 -1.77
N TRP A 143 -12.05 6.28 -2.17
CA TRP A 143 -13.49 6.56 -2.37
C TRP A 143 -14.41 5.77 -1.44
N ALA A 144 -13.86 4.82 -0.69
CA ALA A 144 -14.60 3.95 0.22
C ALA A 144 -14.08 4.10 1.66
N ALA A 145 -14.99 4.05 2.63
CA ALA A 145 -14.68 4.12 4.05
C ALA A 145 -14.25 2.77 4.66
N GLN A 146 -14.06 1.75 3.80
CA GLN A 146 -13.70 0.40 4.20
C GLN A 146 -12.76 -0.22 3.18
N GLY A 147 -12.02 -1.23 3.62
CA GLY A 147 -11.14 -2.00 2.76
C GLY A 147 -9.68 -1.87 3.13
N ARG A 148 -8.79 -2.19 2.19
CA ARG A 148 -7.35 -2.03 2.37
C ARG A 148 -6.64 -1.94 1.04
N LEU A 149 -5.83 -0.91 0.88
CA LEU A 149 -4.93 -0.76 -0.24
C LEU A 149 -3.52 -1.17 0.17
N GLU A 150 -2.87 -1.97 -0.67
CA GLU A 150 -1.48 -2.39 -0.51
C GLU A 150 -0.69 -1.99 -1.76
N ILE A 151 0.41 -1.24 -1.59
CA ILE A 151 1.29 -0.81 -2.68
C ILE A 151 2.73 -1.06 -2.26
N GLY A 152 3.58 -1.51 -3.18
CA GLY A 152 5.01 -1.49 -2.93
C GLY A 152 5.84 -2.30 -3.94
N PRO A 153 7.16 -2.23 -3.79
CA PRO A 153 8.08 -3.01 -4.62
C PRO A 153 8.06 -4.49 -4.22
N TYR A 154 8.23 -5.38 -5.20
CA TYR A 154 8.26 -6.82 -4.98
C TYR A 154 9.53 -7.47 -5.55
N GLN A 155 9.87 -8.65 -5.03
CA GLN A 155 10.83 -9.59 -5.59
C GLN A 155 10.13 -10.89 -6.02
N GLY A 156 10.63 -11.49 -7.09
CA GLY A 156 10.13 -12.72 -7.69
C GLY A 156 8.94 -12.51 -8.64
N VAL A 157 8.07 -13.51 -8.73
CA VAL A 157 6.89 -13.51 -9.61
C VAL A 157 5.63 -13.57 -8.76
N PRO A 158 4.93 -12.44 -8.56
CA PRO A 158 3.68 -12.45 -7.81
C PRO A 158 2.60 -13.28 -8.52
N ARG A 159 1.70 -13.87 -7.73
CA ARG A 159 0.57 -14.67 -8.24
C ARG A 159 -0.72 -14.25 -7.54
N GLY A 160 -1.82 -14.21 -8.29
CA GLY A 160 -3.15 -13.94 -7.72
C GLY A 160 -3.23 -12.59 -6.99
N GLY A 161 -3.93 -12.58 -5.85
CA GLY A 161 -4.08 -11.43 -4.95
C GLY A 161 -3.22 -11.51 -3.68
N ASP A 162 -2.32 -12.49 -3.59
CA ASP A 162 -1.45 -12.66 -2.42
C ASP A 162 -0.34 -11.60 -2.42
N ARG A 163 0.22 -11.35 -1.24
CA ARG A 163 1.39 -10.48 -1.12
C ARG A 163 2.60 -11.19 -1.71
N ALA A 164 3.38 -10.45 -2.50
CA ALA A 164 4.67 -10.91 -2.97
C ALA A 164 5.77 -10.55 -1.95
N PRO A 165 6.89 -11.30 -1.91
CA PRO A 165 8.06 -10.89 -1.15
C PRO A 165 8.47 -9.46 -1.52
N GLY A 166 8.82 -8.64 -0.55
CA GLY A 166 9.21 -7.24 -0.74
C GLY A 166 8.73 -6.35 0.40
N TYR A 167 8.57 -5.06 0.11
CA TYR A 167 7.99 -4.11 1.04
C TYR A 167 6.58 -3.73 0.60
N THR A 168 5.70 -3.50 1.56
CA THR A 168 4.32 -3.10 1.29
C THR A 168 3.92 -1.98 2.23
N LEU A 169 3.53 -0.85 1.66
CA LEU A 169 2.76 0.16 2.36
C LEU A 169 1.29 -0.25 2.30
N ALA A 170 0.68 -0.44 3.47
CA ALA A 170 -0.71 -0.83 3.59
C ALA A 170 -1.53 0.29 4.24
N TYR A 171 -2.53 0.76 3.52
CA TYR A 171 -3.46 1.79 3.95
C TYR A 171 -4.85 1.18 4.18
N THR A 172 -5.41 1.45 5.35
CA THR A 172 -6.76 1.01 5.75
C THR A 172 -7.60 2.26 5.99
N PRO A 173 -8.76 2.39 5.33
CA PRO A 173 -9.65 3.50 5.58
C PRO A 173 -10.02 3.67 7.05
N GLY A 174 -10.12 4.92 7.51
CA GLY A 174 -10.25 5.25 8.93
C GLY A 174 -8.93 5.52 9.64
N GLY A 175 -7.83 5.63 8.88
CA GLY A 175 -6.60 6.24 9.37
C GLY A 175 -5.38 5.34 9.51
N GLY A 176 -5.49 4.04 9.18
CA GLY A 176 -4.39 3.09 9.35
C GLY A 176 -3.38 3.19 8.21
N LEU A 177 -2.10 3.38 8.54
CA LEU A 177 -0.99 3.27 7.59
C LEU A 177 0.14 2.44 8.21
N GLU A 178 0.55 1.38 7.53
CA GLU A 178 1.58 0.45 8.00
C GLU A 178 2.62 0.20 6.92
N LEU A 179 3.91 0.27 7.29
CA LEU A 179 4.99 -0.23 6.46
C LEU A 179 5.31 -1.67 6.88
N LEU A 180 5.26 -2.58 5.91
CA LEU A 180 5.35 -4.01 6.15
C LEU A 180 6.48 -4.62 5.32
N ARG A 181 7.20 -5.58 5.91
CA ARG A 181 8.10 -6.49 5.22
C ARG A 181 7.38 -7.80 4.97
N VAL A 182 7.29 -8.23 3.70
CA VAL A 182 6.73 -9.52 3.32
C VAL A 182 7.88 -10.42 2.89
N SER A 183 8.04 -11.57 3.53
CA SER A 183 9.07 -12.55 3.19
C SER A 183 8.46 -13.95 3.08
N GLN A 184 9.27 -14.92 2.64
CA GLN A 184 8.85 -16.33 2.66
C GLN A 184 8.53 -16.84 4.09
N ARG A 185 9.08 -16.21 5.13
CA ARG A 185 8.83 -16.56 6.54
C ARG A 185 7.57 -15.90 7.10
N GLY A 186 6.90 -15.05 6.33
CA GLY A 186 5.71 -14.31 6.74
C GLY A 186 5.87 -12.80 6.62
N THR A 187 4.88 -12.10 7.16
CA THR A 187 4.80 -10.63 7.15
C THR A 187 5.16 -10.06 8.51
N SER A 188 5.98 -9.02 8.54
CA SER A 188 6.33 -8.27 9.75
C SER A 188 6.00 -6.80 9.55
N ALA A 189 5.44 -6.15 10.57
CA ALA A 189 5.34 -4.69 10.57
C ALA A 189 6.70 -4.08 10.91
N ILE A 190 7.13 -3.14 10.08
CA ILE A 190 8.35 -2.35 10.27
C ILE A 190 7.99 -1.10 11.08
N ASP A 191 6.94 -0.40 10.66
CA ASP A 191 6.46 0.82 11.30
C ASP A 191 4.97 1.03 11.05
N ARG A 192 4.33 1.87 11.88
CA ARG A 192 2.91 2.21 11.81
C ARG A 192 2.68 3.67 12.16
N ALA A 193 1.73 4.30 11.48
CA ALA A 193 1.38 5.69 11.74
C ALA A 193 0.81 5.82 13.16
N GLN A 194 1.31 6.80 13.90
CA GLN A 194 0.87 7.08 15.27
C GLN A 194 -0.38 7.98 15.32
N VAL A 195 -0.73 8.59 14.17
CA VAL A 195 -1.89 9.48 14.01
C VAL A 195 -2.69 9.00 12.80
N PRO A 196 -4.03 9.06 12.85
CA PRO A 196 -4.88 8.71 11.72
C PRO A 196 -4.52 9.47 10.43
N VAL A 197 -4.38 8.73 9.34
CA VAL A 197 -4.19 9.25 7.97
C VAL A 197 -5.47 9.05 7.18
N ASN A 198 -6.35 10.06 7.14
CA ASN A 198 -7.65 9.97 6.44
C ASN A 198 -7.52 10.50 5.01
N LEU A 199 -7.77 9.65 4.00
CA LEU A 199 -7.60 9.95 2.57
C LEU A 199 -8.88 9.67 1.75
N GLU A 200 -9.98 9.35 2.43
CA GLU A 200 -11.28 8.94 1.87
C GLU A 200 -12.14 10.14 1.44
N ASP A 201 -11.52 11.31 1.26
CA ASP A 201 -12.19 12.56 0.90
C ASP A 201 -12.41 12.71 -0.62
N LYS A 202 -12.07 11.67 -1.40
CA LYS A 202 -12.16 11.58 -2.86
C LYS A 202 -11.29 12.58 -3.61
N LYS A 203 -10.35 13.25 -2.92
CA LYS A 203 -9.30 14.03 -3.57
C LYS A 203 -8.13 13.14 -3.89
N PHE A 204 -7.25 13.66 -4.74
CA PHE A 204 -5.97 13.06 -4.99
C PHE A 204 -4.98 13.52 -3.92
N HIS A 205 -4.30 12.55 -3.33
CA HIS A 205 -3.22 12.74 -2.38
C HIS A 205 -1.92 12.24 -3.00
N GLN A 206 -0.81 12.88 -2.63
CA GLN A 206 0.52 12.49 -3.08
C GLN A 206 1.19 11.63 -2.01
N LEU A 207 1.44 10.37 -2.33
CA LEU A 207 2.31 9.48 -1.58
C LEU A 207 3.73 9.61 -2.12
N GLU A 208 4.68 9.88 -1.23
CA GLU A 208 6.11 9.80 -1.50
C GLU A 208 6.73 8.71 -0.63
N TRP A 209 7.42 7.75 -1.23
CA TRP A 209 8.16 6.72 -0.52
C TRP A 209 9.59 6.65 -1.05
N THR A 210 10.55 6.90 -0.17
CA THR A 210 11.98 6.75 -0.47
C THR A 210 12.62 5.61 0.30
N ARG A 211 13.60 4.94 -0.30
CA ARG A 211 14.48 3.96 0.33
C ARG A 211 15.94 4.21 -0.08
N ARG A 212 16.83 4.38 0.90
CA ARG A 212 18.29 4.50 0.70
C ARG A 212 18.96 3.12 0.74
N MET A 213 20.21 3.06 0.28
CA MET A 213 20.99 1.80 0.23
C MET A 213 21.21 1.15 1.61
N ASP A 214 21.27 1.97 2.66
CA ASP A 214 21.37 1.55 4.06
C ASP A 214 20.03 1.06 4.65
N GLY A 215 18.97 1.00 3.85
CA GLY A 215 17.65 0.56 4.25
C GLY A 215 16.81 1.61 4.96
N ALA A 216 17.31 2.85 5.10
CA ALA A 216 16.51 3.95 5.62
C ALA A 216 15.36 4.25 4.65
N MET A 217 14.14 4.24 5.16
CA MET A 217 12.90 4.49 4.44
C MET A 217 12.16 5.66 5.06
N ARG A 218 11.58 6.51 4.20
CA ARG A 218 10.66 7.57 4.59
C ARG A 218 9.41 7.50 3.74
N ILE A 219 8.26 7.66 4.39
CA ILE A 219 6.95 7.73 3.75
C ILE A 219 6.31 9.05 4.13
N ALA A 220 5.93 9.84 3.13
CA ALA A 220 5.20 11.08 3.30
C ALA A 220 3.88 11.05 2.51
N ILE A 221 2.88 11.73 3.05
CA ILE A 221 1.60 11.99 2.37
C ILE A 221 1.42 13.51 2.30
N ASP A 222 1.15 14.03 1.11
CA ASP A 222 0.99 15.47 0.83
C ASP A 222 2.15 16.33 1.38
N GLY A 223 3.37 15.80 1.26
CA GLY A 223 4.61 16.43 1.74
C GLY A 223 4.84 16.37 3.26
N ARG A 224 3.94 15.74 4.02
CA ARG A 224 4.13 15.49 5.46
C ARG A 224 4.64 14.08 5.69
N GLU A 225 5.82 13.96 6.31
CA GLU A 225 6.36 12.66 6.74
C GLU A 225 5.40 12.00 7.76
N ILE A 226 5.04 10.74 7.49
CA ILE A 226 4.16 9.92 8.30
C ILE A 226 4.92 8.79 8.98
N LEU A 227 5.84 8.14 8.25
CA LEU A 227 6.65 7.02 8.73
C LEU A 227 8.13 7.24 8.41
N ALA A 228 8.99 6.80 9.33
CA ALA A 228 10.43 6.78 9.14
C ALA A 228 11.01 5.55 9.84
N ALA A 229 11.66 4.68 9.08
CA ALA A 229 12.20 3.42 9.60
C ALA A 229 13.47 3.02 8.86
N THR A 230 14.22 2.07 9.42
CA THR A 230 15.36 1.44 8.72
C THR A 230 15.15 -0.06 8.71
N ASP A 231 15.19 -0.67 7.53
CA ASP A 231 15.07 -2.12 7.38
C ASP A 231 15.99 -2.64 6.26
N MET A 232 16.80 -3.63 6.63
CA MET A 232 17.78 -4.30 5.76
C MET A 232 17.36 -5.74 5.41
N GLY A 233 16.08 -6.07 5.58
CA GLY A 233 15.55 -7.40 5.28
C GLY A 233 15.56 -7.77 3.79
N PHE A 234 15.64 -6.77 2.91
CA PHE A 234 15.90 -6.93 1.49
C PHE A 234 17.19 -6.22 1.09
N GLN A 235 18.10 -6.95 0.47
CA GLN A 235 19.42 -6.44 0.04
C GLN A 235 19.58 -6.40 -1.49
N GLY A 236 18.87 -7.27 -2.22
CA GLY A 236 18.85 -7.25 -3.68
C GLY A 236 17.85 -6.27 -4.27
N ASP A 237 17.89 -6.15 -5.59
CA ASP A 237 16.97 -5.32 -6.37
C ASP A 237 15.54 -5.84 -6.33
N PHE A 238 14.59 -4.99 -6.74
CA PHE A 238 13.18 -5.35 -6.88
C PHE A 238 12.83 -5.57 -8.36
N ASP A 239 11.90 -6.49 -8.59
CA ASP A 239 11.46 -6.95 -9.91
C ASP A 239 10.25 -6.15 -10.45
N GLY A 240 9.69 -5.25 -9.64
CA GLY A 240 8.63 -4.36 -10.06
C GLY A 240 7.83 -3.76 -8.92
N LEU A 241 6.74 -3.10 -9.30
CA LEU A 241 5.74 -2.55 -8.39
C LEU A 241 4.46 -3.36 -8.45
N ARG A 242 3.82 -3.51 -7.28
CA ARG A 242 2.55 -4.22 -7.14
C ARG A 242 1.56 -3.37 -6.37
N MET A 243 0.31 -3.46 -6.80
CA MET A 243 -0.85 -2.91 -6.10
C MET A 243 -1.85 -4.03 -5.85
N VAL A 244 -2.44 -4.04 -4.65
CA VAL A 244 -3.52 -4.94 -4.28
C VAL A 244 -4.60 -4.13 -3.56
N ASN A 245 -5.82 -4.17 -4.09
CA ASN A 245 -7.01 -3.65 -3.43
C ASN A 245 -7.74 -4.84 -2.78
N ARG A 246 -7.73 -4.90 -1.44
CA ARG A 246 -8.44 -5.90 -0.60
C ARG A 246 -9.75 -5.33 -0.06
N GLY A 247 -10.58 -4.80 -0.94
CA GLY A 247 -11.80 -4.07 -0.58
C GLY A 247 -11.57 -2.57 -0.64
N GLY A 248 -12.60 -1.85 -1.05
CA GLY A 248 -12.58 -0.40 -1.22
C GLY A 248 -12.56 0.03 -2.69
N ASP A 249 -12.51 1.34 -2.92
CA ASP A 249 -12.51 1.94 -4.26
C ASP A 249 -11.37 2.96 -4.31
N TYR A 250 -10.41 2.71 -5.20
CA TYR A 250 -9.17 3.48 -5.31
C TYR A 250 -8.92 3.86 -6.77
N ILE A 251 -8.48 5.10 -6.97
CA ILE A 251 -8.06 5.63 -8.27
C ILE A 251 -6.61 6.07 -8.18
N PHE A 252 -5.76 5.59 -9.07
CA PHE A 252 -4.38 6.02 -9.22
C PHE A 252 -4.26 6.89 -10.46
N LYS A 253 -3.86 8.13 -10.25
CA LYS A 253 -3.71 9.10 -11.34
C LYS A 253 -2.31 9.11 -11.91
N ARG A 254 -1.29 8.86 -11.08
CA ARG A 254 0.10 8.84 -11.55
C ARG A 254 0.99 7.94 -10.72
N PHE A 255 1.92 7.30 -11.39
CA PHE A 255 3.09 6.66 -10.80
C PHE A 255 4.36 7.26 -11.40
N THR A 256 5.29 7.63 -10.53
CA THR A 256 6.67 7.96 -10.91
C THR A 256 7.61 7.16 -10.04
N VAL A 257 8.63 6.55 -10.64
CA VAL A 257 9.68 5.83 -9.92
C VAL A 257 11.05 6.29 -10.37
N TYR A 258 11.92 6.55 -9.41
CA TYR A 258 13.31 6.84 -9.60
C TYR A 258 14.20 5.78 -8.93
N GLY A 259 15.31 5.44 -9.57
CA GLY A 259 16.33 4.55 -9.05
C GLY A 259 17.72 5.18 -9.11
N THR A 260 18.72 4.38 -8.72
CA THR A 260 20.13 4.70 -8.88
C THR A 260 20.68 4.00 -10.12
N ASN A 261 21.90 4.38 -10.54
CA ASN A 261 22.69 3.55 -11.46
C ASN A 261 23.09 2.24 -10.78
#